data_AF-A0A1A9VUU2-F1
#
_entry.id   AF-A0A1A9VUU2-F1
#
_cell.length_a   1.000
_cell.length_b   1.000
_cell.length_c   1.000
_cell.angle_alpha   90.00
_cell.angle_beta   90.00
_cell.angle_gamma   90.00
#
_symmetry.space_group_name_H-M   'P 1'
#
loop_
_entity.id
_entity.type
_entity.pdbx_description
1 polymer ?
#
loop_
_entity_poly.entity_id
_entity_poly.type
_entity_poly.pdbx_seq_one_letter_code
_entity_poly.pdbx_strand_id
1 'polypeptide(L)'
;MPLGIIIILIAALAKLTLGVDVVTQIANTTAGGTNVHLEDYIESYRRQFTANLDDYNNRIDALHKLFERNLETVEIQKHLLLDRIRQTDEGLFPLELLNVQNKKCVSKHRNEIPSSAGTQDDISKCLETAKYQLRDIGTEPRQLLKALNNYYSNNFEKSISSCLAEANTPFTCVEGEILKANEFTINHNLKFNEEMDNSEHYARAHIKAALNCSFVIHFQAAMSIAETKLNIDLCMKSEDNYCMCKEGYTCNNLQRVPLSDLNSENIAIANPLYGTSNTCLMLTASSEGEDNLEDDAIRPQAAPID
;
A
#
# COMPACT_ATOMS: atom_id res chain seq x y z
N MET A 1 -14.99 9.91 2.10
CA MET A 1 -14.41 11.26 1.90
C MET A 1 -13.62 11.26 0.59
N PRO A 2 -14.15 11.80 -0.52
CA PRO A 2 -13.41 11.92 -1.77
C PRO A 2 -12.94 13.36 -1.95
N LEU A 3 -11.68 13.64 -1.59
CA LEU A 3 -11.02 14.93 -1.84
C LEU A 3 -9.99 14.84 -2.97
N GLY A 4 -9.89 13.70 -3.67
CA GLY A 4 -8.88 13.44 -4.70
C GLY A 4 -9.27 13.78 -6.14
N ILE A 5 -10.50 14.21 -6.41
CA ILE A 5 -11.02 14.37 -7.79
C ILE A 5 -11.01 15.84 -8.28
N ILE A 6 -10.76 16.81 -7.39
CA ILE A 6 -11.03 18.23 -7.71
C ILE A 6 -9.86 18.96 -8.40
N ILE A 7 -8.62 18.45 -8.35
CA ILE A 7 -7.46 19.20 -8.88
C ILE A 7 -7.18 18.93 -10.38
N ILE A 8 -7.65 17.80 -10.95
CA ILE A 8 -7.38 17.46 -12.37
C ILE A 8 -8.39 18.12 -13.34
N LEU A 9 -9.58 18.50 -12.85
CA LEU A 9 -10.61 19.12 -13.69
C LEU A 9 -10.33 20.58 -14.08
N ILE A 10 -9.54 21.32 -13.29
CA ILE A 10 -9.28 22.75 -13.55
C ILE A 10 -8.28 22.92 -14.71
N ALA A 11 -7.35 21.98 -14.91
CA ALA A 11 -6.40 22.03 -16.03
C ALA A 11 -7.04 21.59 -17.37
N ALA A 12 -8.04 20.69 -17.33
CA ALA A 12 -8.75 20.23 -18.52
C ALA A 12 -9.75 21.28 -19.05
N LEU A 13 -10.40 22.04 -18.17
CA LEU A 13 -11.38 23.07 -18.56
C LEU A 13 -10.74 24.36 -19.08
N ALA A 14 -9.51 24.70 -18.66
CA ALA A 14 -8.79 25.87 -19.16
C ALA A 14 -8.18 25.68 -20.56
N LYS A 15 -8.04 24.43 -21.04
CA LYS A 15 -7.41 24.12 -22.34
C LYS A 15 -8.41 23.99 -23.50
N LEU A 16 -9.70 23.79 -23.23
CA LEU A 16 -10.74 23.76 -24.28
C LEU A 16 -11.09 25.15 -24.82
N THR A 17 -10.80 26.23 -24.10
CA THR A 17 -11.15 27.59 -24.53
C THR A 17 -10.21 28.15 -25.61
N LEU A 18 -8.96 27.66 -25.69
CA LEU A 18 -8.01 28.11 -26.72
C LEU A 18 -8.29 27.53 -28.12
N GLY A 19 -9.10 26.47 -28.23
CA GLY A 19 -9.47 25.86 -29.51
C GLY A 19 -10.76 26.41 -30.14
N VAL A 20 -11.64 27.02 -29.34
CA VAL A 20 -12.97 27.47 -29.81
C VAL A 20 -12.96 28.93 -30.29
N ASP A 21 -12.07 29.76 -29.75
CA ASP A 21 -11.98 31.18 -30.15
C ASP A 21 -11.32 31.39 -31.53
N VAL A 22 -10.49 30.45 -32.00
CA VAL A 22 -9.85 30.55 -33.32
C VAL A 22 -10.82 30.21 -34.46
N VAL A 23 -11.75 29.26 -34.25
CA VAL A 23 -12.67 28.81 -35.30
C VAL A 23 -13.78 29.84 -35.59
N THR A 24 -14.16 30.66 -34.61
CA THR A 24 -15.23 31.66 -34.79
C THR A 24 -14.80 32.94 -35.50
N GLN A 25 -13.50 33.22 -35.63
CA GLN A 25 -12.99 34.39 -36.37
C GLN A 25 -12.82 34.18 -37.88
N ILE A 26 -12.89 32.94 -38.37
CA ILE A 26 -12.61 32.64 -39.79
C ILE A 26 -13.87 32.79 -40.67
N ALA A 27 -15.07 32.86 -40.07
CA ALA A 27 -16.33 32.89 -40.82
C ALA A 27 -16.79 34.28 -41.30
N ASN A 28 -16.14 35.38 -40.93
CA ASN A 28 -16.53 36.72 -41.41
C ASN A 28 -15.37 37.72 -41.31
N THR A 29 -14.60 37.89 -42.40
CA THR A 29 -13.80 39.11 -42.58
C THR A 29 -14.06 39.73 -43.94
N THR A 30 -15.13 40.52 -43.97
CA THR A 30 -15.19 41.74 -44.75
C THR A 30 -14.09 42.68 -44.22
N ALA A 31 -13.19 43.11 -45.11
CA ALA A 31 -12.23 44.23 -45.00
C ALA A 31 -11.98 44.83 -43.60
N GLY A 32 -10.99 44.31 -42.88
CA GLY A 32 -10.52 44.82 -41.58
C GLY A 32 -9.43 43.92 -41.01
N GLY A 33 -8.33 43.77 -41.75
CA GLY A 33 -7.38 42.66 -41.62
C GLY A 33 -6.52 42.67 -40.36
N THR A 34 -6.77 41.70 -39.49
CA THR A 34 -5.69 40.94 -38.85
C THR A 34 -5.45 39.70 -39.70
N ASN A 35 -4.66 39.84 -40.77
CA ASN A 35 -4.17 38.69 -41.53
C ASN A 35 -3.20 37.92 -40.61
N VAL A 36 -3.70 36.86 -39.96
CA VAL A 36 -2.81 35.88 -39.33
C VAL A 36 -2.01 35.25 -40.48
N HIS A 37 -0.69 35.41 -40.45
CA HIS A 37 0.17 34.78 -41.44
C HIS A 37 0.03 33.26 -41.32
N LEU A 38 -0.03 32.56 -42.45
CA LEU A 38 -0.19 31.10 -42.50
C LEU A 38 0.88 30.39 -41.66
N GLU A 39 2.09 30.93 -41.64
CA GLU A 39 3.20 30.47 -40.80
C GLU A 39 2.89 30.58 -39.29
N ASP A 40 2.33 31.72 -38.84
CA ASP A 40 1.93 31.91 -37.43
C ASP A 40 0.81 30.94 -37.04
N TYR A 41 -0.11 30.68 -37.96
CA TYR A 41 -1.17 29.69 -37.77
C TYR A 41 -0.60 28.28 -37.59
N ILE A 42 0.28 27.82 -38.48
CA ILE A 42 0.94 26.50 -38.37
C ILE A 42 1.75 26.40 -37.07
N GLU A 43 2.52 27.44 -36.75
CA GLU A 43 3.36 27.49 -35.56
C GLU A 43 2.54 27.38 -34.27
N SER A 44 1.33 27.97 -34.24
CA SER A 44 0.43 27.82 -33.09
C SER A 44 0.05 26.36 -32.81
N TYR A 45 -0.20 25.56 -33.85
CA TYR A 45 -0.53 24.14 -33.71
C TYR A 45 0.69 23.29 -33.37
N ARG A 46 1.88 23.62 -33.90
CA ARG A 46 3.13 22.96 -33.47
C ARG A 46 3.37 23.11 -31.96
N ARG A 47 3.10 24.32 -31.43
CA ARG A 47 3.16 24.56 -29.97
C ARG A 47 2.12 23.76 -29.21
N GLN A 48 0.89 23.68 -29.73
CA GLN A 48 -0.16 22.85 -29.13
C GLN A 48 0.23 21.36 -29.10
N PHE A 49 0.78 20.82 -30.18
CA PHE A 49 1.25 19.44 -30.25
C PHE A 49 2.40 19.16 -29.29
N THR A 50 3.35 20.10 -29.19
CA THR A 50 4.42 20.03 -28.18
C THR A 50 3.84 19.98 -26.77
N ALA A 51 2.87 20.86 -26.47
CA ALA A 51 2.20 20.89 -25.17
C ALA A 51 1.44 19.58 -24.85
N ASN A 52 0.89 18.90 -25.86
CA ASN A 52 0.26 17.58 -25.68
C ASN A 52 1.29 16.50 -25.32
N LEU A 53 2.45 16.49 -25.98
CA LEU A 53 3.54 15.55 -25.66
C LEU A 53 4.07 15.78 -24.24
N ASP A 54 4.23 17.05 -23.84
CA ASP A 54 4.65 17.40 -22.49
C ASP A 54 3.63 16.98 -21.44
N ASP A 55 2.33 17.16 -21.72
CA ASP A 55 1.24 16.72 -20.84
C ASP A 55 1.30 15.21 -20.60
N TYR A 56 1.46 14.42 -21.65
CA TYR A 56 1.54 12.95 -21.56
C TYR A 56 2.77 12.52 -20.75
N ASN A 57 3.94 13.09 -21.03
CA ASN A 57 5.16 12.83 -20.27
C ASN A 57 4.97 13.14 -18.78
N ASN A 58 4.46 14.33 -18.47
CA ASN A 58 4.24 14.77 -17.10
C ASN A 58 3.27 13.84 -16.34
N ARG A 59 2.23 13.36 -17.00
CA ARG A 59 1.26 12.42 -16.41
C ARG A 59 1.90 11.06 -16.13
N ILE A 60 2.70 10.52 -17.05
CA ILE A 60 3.44 9.26 -16.82
C ILE A 60 4.43 9.42 -15.66
N ASP A 61 5.18 10.52 -15.61
CA ASP A 61 6.18 10.74 -14.56
C ASP A 61 5.52 11.00 -13.19
N ALA A 62 4.40 11.70 -13.16
CA ALA A 62 3.61 11.88 -11.94
C ALA A 62 3.12 10.53 -11.40
N LEU A 63 2.70 9.62 -12.28
CA LEU A 63 2.29 8.27 -11.91
C LEU A 63 3.45 7.48 -11.25
N HIS A 64 4.64 7.51 -11.84
CA HIS A 64 5.82 6.85 -11.26
C HIS A 64 6.17 7.42 -9.88
N LYS A 65 6.26 8.75 -9.76
CA LYS A 65 6.58 9.43 -8.50
C LYS A 65 5.56 9.14 -7.41
N LEU A 66 4.27 9.06 -7.75
CA LEU A 66 3.23 8.72 -6.80
C LEU A 66 3.45 7.33 -6.20
N PHE A 67 3.84 6.36 -7.02
CA PHE A 67 4.03 4.98 -6.57
C PHE A 67 5.34 4.77 -5.81
N GLU A 68 6.41 5.45 -6.20
CA GLU A 68 7.65 5.48 -5.41
C GLU A 68 7.42 5.99 -3.99
N ARG A 69 6.66 7.10 -3.83
CA ARG A 69 6.30 7.66 -2.52
C ARG A 69 5.47 6.72 -1.66
N ASN A 70 4.56 5.97 -2.28
CA ASN A 70 3.77 4.98 -1.53
C ASN A 70 4.65 3.85 -0.98
N LEU A 71 5.66 3.41 -1.74
CA LEU A 71 6.61 2.42 -1.26
C LEU A 71 7.58 2.99 -0.19
N GLU A 72 7.92 4.27 -0.25
CA GLU A 72 8.69 4.96 0.79
C GLU A 72 7.99 4.91 2.16
N THR A 73 6.66 4.95 2.18
CA THR A 73 5.89 4.81 3.43
C THR A 73 6.16 3.45 4.11
N VAL A 74 6.26 2.37 3.33
CA VAL A 74 6.59 1.03 3.85
C VAL A 74 8.03 0.99 4.36
N GLU A 75 8.95 1.68 3.69
CA GLU A 75 10.35 1.80 4.13
C GLU A 75 10.47 2.54 5.48
N ILE A 76 9.70 3.62 5.67
CA ILE A 76 9.63 4.34 6.95
C ILE A 76 9.07 3.42 8.05
N GLN A 77 7.99 2.69 7.76
CA GLN A 77 7.41 1.73 8.70
C GLN A 77 8.42 0.64 9.10
N LYS A 78 9.20 0.13 8.15
CA LYS A 78 10.31 -0.80 8.42
C LYS A 78 11.25 -0.23 9.48
N HIS A 79 11.76 0.98 9.29
CA HIS A 79 12.69 1.60 10.24
C HIS A 79 12.09 1.75 11.65
N LEU A 80 10.82 2.17 11.74
CA LEU A 80 10.13 2.30 13.03
C LEU A 80 10.02 0.95 13.75
N LEU A 81 9.75 -0.14 13.03
CA LEU A 81 9.70 -1.47 13.63
C LEU A 81 11.08 -1.96 14.08
N LEU A 82 12.10 -1.75 13.27
CA LEU A 82 13.47 -2.12 13.62
C LEU A 82 13.94 -1.41 14.89
N ASP A 83 13.66 -0.11 15.02
CA ASP A 83 13.93 0.66 16.23
C ASP A 83 13.14 0.13 17.43
N ARG A 84 11.88 -0.25 17.24
CA ARG A 84 11.05 -0.81 18.31
C ARG A 84 11.57 -2.16 18.81
N ILE A 85 12.04 -3.02 17.90
CA ILE A 85 12.69 -4.30 18.23
C ILE A 85 13.96 -4.03 19.04
N ARG A 86 14.82 -3.13 18.55
CA ARG A 86 16.08 -2.78 19.22
C ARG A 86 15.84 -2.22 20.62
N GLN A 87 14.93 -1.25 20.76
CA GLN A 87 14.57 -0.67 22.06
C GLN A 87 13.98 -1.71 23.01
N THR A 88 13.24 -2.69 22.48
CA THR A 88 12.71 -3.78 23.29
C THR A 88 13.83 -4.65 23.83
N ASP A 89 14.77 -5.06 22.98
CA ASP A 89 15.93 -5.86 23.39
C ASP A 89 16.84 -5.10 24.38
N GLU A 90 17.13 -3.83 24.09
CA GLU A 90 17.89 -2.93 24.97
C GLU A 90 17.21 -2.78 26.34
N GLY A 91 15.88 -2.71 26.37
CA GLY A 91 15.08 -2.60 27.58
C GLY A 91 15.12 -3.85 28.48
N LEU A 92 15.56 -5.00 27.98
CA LEU A 92 15.70 -6.22 28.77
C LEU A 92 17.01 -6.27 29.57
N PHE A 93 18.06 -5.57 29.14
CA PHE A 93 19.36 -5.60 29.81
C PHE A 93 19.32 -5.20 31.28
N PRO A 94 18.66 -4.09 31.68
CA PRO A 94 18.57 -3.72 33.09
C PRO A 94 17.89 -4.81 33.94
N LEU A 95 16.91 -5.52 33.37
CA LEU A 95 16.21 -6.59 34.08
C LEU A 95 17.15 -7.76 34.40
N GLU A 96 18.05 -8.13 33.48
CA GLU A 96 19.06 -9.18 33.70
C GLU A 96 20.02 -8.87 34.85
N LEU A 97 20.22 -7.60 35.21
CA LEU A 97 21.14 -7.16 36.25
C LEU A 97 20.53 -7.13 37.65
N LEU A 98 19.19 -7.22 37.77
CA LEU A 98 18.52 -7.07 39.05
C LEU A 98 18.79 -8.25 40.00
N ASN A 99 18.67 -9.49 39.51
CA ASN A 99 18.99 -10.71 40.26
C ASN A 99 19.08 -11.94 39.32
N VAL A 100 19.46 -13.10 39.89
CA VAL A 100 19.64 -14.36 39.14
C VAL A 100 18.34 -14.87 38.51
N GLN A 101 17.20 -14.72 39.19
CA GLN A 101 15.90 -15.15 38.67
C GLN A 101 15.48 -14.30 37.46
N ASN A 102 15.64 -12.98 37.54
CA ASN A 102 15.36 -12.08 36.42
C ASN A 102 16.23 -12.41 35.21
N LYS A 103 17.53 -12.64 35.41
CA LYS A 103 18.44 -13.08 34.33
C LYS A 103 17.97 -14.37 33.67
N LYS A 104 17.52 -15.35 34.46
CA LYS A 104 16.98 -16.63 33.96
C LYS A 104 15.69 -16.43 33.15
N CYS A 105 14.77 -15.60 33.63
CA CYS A 105 13.51 -15.30 32.94
C CYS A 105 13.73 -14.59 31.60
N VAL A 106 14.58 -13.56 31.59
CA VAL A 106 14.94 -12.85 30.35
C VAL A 106 15.62 -13.81 29.37
N SER A 107 16.65 -14.54 29.82
CA SER A 107 17.39 -15.48 28.96
C SER A 107 16.50 -16.57 28.35
N LYS A 108 15.45 -16.99 29.07
CA LYS A 108 14.50 -18.01 28.60
C LYS A 108 13.65 -17.50 27.43
N HIS A 109 13.18 -16.25 27.48
CA HIS A 109 12.18 -15.74 26.55
C HIS A 109 12.74 -14.73 25.52
N ARG A 110 13.96 -14.20 25.71
CA ARG A 110 14.56 -13.18 24.83
C ARG A 110 14.57 -13.56 23.35
N ASN A 111 14.81 -14.84 23.03
CA ASN A 111 14.86 -15.34 21.66
C ASN A 111 13.49 -15.37 20.96
N GLU A 112 12.39 -15.13 21.69
CA GLU A 112 11.04 -14.98 21.12
C GLU A 112 10.84 -13.58 20.52
N ILE A 113 11.69 -12.59 20.85
CA ILE A 113 11.70 -11.30 20.17
C ILE A 113 12.26 -11.49 18.75
N PRO A 114 11.57 -10.99 17.72
CA PRO A 114 12.08 -11.04 16.35
C PRO A 114 13.42 -10.34 16.23
N SER A 115 14.34 -10.91 15.44
CA SER A 115 15.61 -10.24 15.16
C SER A 115 15.43 -9.07 14.20
N SER A 116 16.14 -7.96 14.43
CA SER A 116 16.12 -6.82 13.50
C SER A 116 16.56 -7.22 12.09
N ALA A 117 17.56 -8.09 11.96
CA ALA A 117 18.05 -8.55 10.65
C ALA A 117 16.97 -9.33 9.87
N GLY A 118 16.35 -10.33 10.51
CA GLY A 118 15.28 -11.10 9.86
C GLY A 118 14.07 -10.23 9.49
N THR A 119 13.62 -9.36 10.40
CA THR A 119 12.54 -8.42 10.11
C THR A 119 12.87 -7.45 8.97
N GLN A 120 14.13 -6.99 8.89
CA GLN A 120 14.59 -6.15 7.79
C GLN A 120 14.51 -6.89 6.45
N ASP A 121 15.00 -8.13 6.41
CA ASP A 121 14.99 -8.94 5.18
C ASP A 121 13.57 -9.24 4.72
N ASP A 122 12.68 -9.61 5.64
CA ASP A 122 11.27 -9.92 5.35
C ASP A 122 10.54 -8.71 4.75
N ILE A 123 10.66 -7.52 5.34
CA ILE A 123 10.00 -6.31 4.80
C ILE A 123 10.67 -5.87 3.49
N SER A 124 11.99 -6.00 3.37
CA SER A 124 12.71 -5.65 2.14
C SER A 124 12.25 -6.53 0.97
N LYS A 125 11.98 -7.82 1.22
CA LYS A 125 11.41 -8.73 0.22
C LYS A 125 10.01 -8.30 -0.25
N CYS A 126 9.15 -7.81 0.66
CA CYS A 126 7.85 -7.24 0.28
C CYS A 126 8.02 -6.04 -0.68
N LEU A 127 8.97 -5.15 -0.36
CA LEU A 127 9.27 -3.96 -1.16
C LEU A 127 9.87 -4.29 -2.53
N GLU A 128 10.84 -5.20 -2.57
CA GLU A 128 11.49 -5.64 -3.81
C GLU A 128 10.49 -6.29 -4.77
N THR A 129 9.59 -7.11 -4.24
CA THR A 129 8.53 -7.73 -5.03
C THR A 129 7.64 -6.67 -5.68
N ALA A 130 7.20 -5.65 -4.93
CA ALA A 130 6.44 -4.56 -5.51
C ALA A 130 7.26 -3.76 -6.52
N LYS A 131 8.48 -3.32 -6.18
CA LYS A 131 9.36 -2.58 -7.10
C LYS A 131 9.55 -3.31 -8.42
N TYR A 132 9.75 -4.63 -8.38
CA TYR A 132 9.88 -5.44 -9.57
C TYR A 132 8.64 -5.38 -10.46
N GLN A 133 7.45 -5.56 -9.88
CA GLN A 133 6.18 -5.49 -10.63
C GLN A 133 5.93 -4.08 -11.18
N LEU A 134 6.27 -3.04 -10.41
CA LEU A 134 6.06 -1.65 -10.81
C LEU A 134 6.98 -1.19 -11.97
N ARG A 135 8.00 -1.98 -12.38
CA ARG A 135 8.92 -1.59 -13.47
C ARG A 135 8.23 -1.36 -14.81
N ASP A 136 7.14 -2.07 -15.05
CA ASP A 136 6.45 -2.06 -16.34
C ASP A 136 5.33 -1.00 -16.40
N ILE A 137 5.11 -0.25 -15.32
CA ILE A 137 4.11 0.81 -15.27
C ILE A 137 4.41 1.89 -16.29
N GLY A 138 3.37 2.32 -17.01
CA GLY A 138 3.51 3.36 -18.00
C GLY A 138 4.21 2.90 -19.28
N THR A 139 4.54 1.62 -19.45
CA THR A 139 5.11 1.09 -20.70
C THR A 139 4.19 1.37 -21.88
N GLU A 140 2.91 0.98 -21.79
CA GLU A 140 1.92 1.23 -22.85
C GLU A 140 1.66 2.74 -23.06
N PRO A 141 1.45 3.57 -22.02
CA PRO A 141 1.42 5.03 -22.17
C PRO A 141 2.65 5.62 -22.87
N ARG A 142 3.87 5.14 -22.57
CA ARG A 142 5.11 5.60 -23.23
C ARG A 142 5.15 5.18 -24.70
N GLN A 143 4.66 3.99 -25.05
CA GLN A 143 4.54 3.57 -26.44
C GLN A 143 3.57 4.47 -27.22
N LEU A 144 2.42 4.81 -26.62
CA LEU A 144 1.46 5.73 -27.21
C LEU A 144 2.06 7.13 -27.41
N LEU A 145 2.76 7.67 -26.41
CA LEU A 145 3.48 8.93 -26.54
C LEU A 145 4.47 8.89 -27.70
N LYS A 146 5.26 7.81 -27.83
CA LYS A 146 6.22 7.65 -28.94
C LYS A 146 5.51 7.65 -30.29
N ALA A 147 4.37 6.97 -30.40
CA ALA A 147 3.57 6.95 -31.63
C ALA A 147 3.02 8.34 -31.97
N LEU A 148 2.54 9.10 -30.96
CA LEU A 148 2.05 10.46 -31.14
C LEU A 148 3.15 11.42 -31.59
N ASN A 149 4.31 11.35 -30.93
CA ASN A 149 5.47 12.16 -31.30
C ASN A 149 5.94 11.86 -32.73
N ASN A 150 5.97 10.57 -33.10
CA ASN A 150 6.31 10.14 -34.45
C ASN A 150 5.31 10.67 -35.48
N TYR A 151 4.01 10.67 -35.17
CA TYR A 151 3.00 11.25 -36.04
C TYR A 151 3.21 12.76 -36.24
N TYR A 152 3.40 13.52 -35.17
CA TYR A 152 3.65 14.96 -35.26
C TYR A 152 4.95 15.26 -36.04
N SER A 153 6.06 14.63 -35.66
CA SER A 153 7.38 14.94 -36.22
C SER A 153 7.56 14.49 -37.67
N ASN A 154 6.83 13.45 -38.11
CA ASN A 154 7.01 12.90 -39.45
C ASN A 154 5.78 13.09 -40.33
N ASN A 155 4.61 12.65 -39.90
CA ASN A 155 3.43 12.66 -40.75
C ASN A 155 2.92 14.08 -40.95
N PHE A 156 2.67 14.80 -39.85
CA PHE A 156 2.17 16.17 -39.89
C PHE A 156 3.17 17.11 -40.58
N GLU A 157 4.45 17.10 -40.19
CA GLU A 157 5.45 17.99 -40.80
C GLU A 157 5.65 17.72 -42.30
N LYS A 158 5.62 16.46 -42.74
CA LYS A 158 5.69 16.11 -44.15
C LYS A 158 4.46 16.58 -44.93
N SER A 159 3.27 16.39 -44.36
CA SER A 159 2.01 16.87 -44.94
C SER A 159 1.99 18.39 -45.11
N ILE A 160 2.38 19.13 -44.07
CA ILE A 160 2.49 20.60 -44.12
C ILE A 160 3.51 21.03 -45.17
N SER A 161 4.70 20.42 -45.18
CA SER A 161 5.73 20.73 -46.18
C SER A 161 5.24 20.49 -47.61
N SER A 162 4.39 19.47 -47.82
CA SER A 162 3.78 19.20 -49.12
C SER A 162 2.78 20.30 -49.52
N CYS A 163 1.91 20.76 -48.60
CA CYS A 163 1.01 21.88 -48.87
C CYS A 163 1.79 23.14 -49.25
N LEU A 164 2.87 23.45 -48.53
CA LEU A 164 3.67 24.65 -48.72
C LEU A 164 4.56 24.63 -49.99
N ALA A 165 4.74 23.46 -50.62
CA ALA A 165 5.53 23.33 -51.84
C ALA A 165 4.78 23.79 -53.11
N GLU A 166 3.46 23.95 -53.03
CA GLU A 166 2.62 24.38 -54.15
C GLU A 166 2.64 25.92 -54.31
N ALA A 167 2.85 26.40 -55.54
CA ALA A 167 2.73 27.84 -55.82
C ALA A 167 1.26 28.27 -55.60
N ASN A 168 1.03 29.21 -54.67
CA ASN A 168 -0.28 29.61 -54.15
C ASN A 168 -0.98 28.54 -53.30
N THR A 169 -0.29 27.99 -52.29
CA THR A 169 -0.87 27.07 -51.29
C THR A 169 -2.25 27.54 -50.82
N PRO A 170 -3.32 26.76 -51.09
CA PRO A 170 -4.64 27.05 -50.53
C PRO A 170 -4.58 26.91 -49.00
N PHE A 171 -5.09 27.90 -48.28
CA PHE A 171 -5.24 27.83 -46.81
C PHE A 171 -5.95 26.54 -46.36
N THR A 172 -6.91 26.08 -47.17
CA THR A 172 -7.67 24.85 -46.97
C THR A 172 -6.83 23.58 -46.96
N CYS A 173 -5.66 23.56 -47.62
CA CYS A 173 -4.73 22.41 -47.55
C CYS A 173 -4.17 22.27 -46.13
N VAL A 174 -3.64 23.37 -45.58
CA VAL A 174 -3.05 23.42 -44.24
C VAL A 174 -4.10 23.16 -43.17
N GLU A 175 -5.28 23.78 -43.29
CA GLU A 175 -6.41 23.55 -42.39
C GLU A 175 -6.82 22.07 -42.36
N GLY A 176 -6.91 21.43 -43.52
CA GLY A 176 -7.24 20.00 -43.63
C GLY A 176 -6.23 19.08 -42.93
N GLU A 177 -4.92 19.37 -43.05
CA GLU A 177 -3.88 18.58 -42.39
C GLU A 177 -3.85 18.81 -40.86
N ILE A 178 -4.15 20.03 -40.40
CA ILE A 178 -4.31 20.33 -38.98
C ILE A 178 -5.53 19.61 -38.39
N LEU A 179 -6.67 19.59 -39.09
CA LEU A 179 -7.86 18.86 -38.67
C LEU A 179 -7.56 17.36 -38.49
N LYS A 180 -6.89 16.74 -39.46
CA LYS A 180 -6.46 15.33 -39.36
C LYS A 180 -5.54 15.08 -38.17
N ALA A 181 -4.58 15.98 -37.92
CA ALA A 181 -3.68 15.86 -36.79
C ALA A 181 -4.40 16.02 -35.45
N ASN A 182 -5.40 16.91 -35.37
CA ASN A 182 -6.25 17.05 -34.19
C ASN A 182 -7.12 15.81 -33.96
N GLU A 183 -7.75 15.26 -35.00
CA GLU A 183 -8.52 14.01 -34.91
C GLU A 183 -7.64 12.85 -34.44
N PHE A 184 -6.44 12.71 -35.00
CA PHE A 184 -5.47 11.72 -34.56
C PHE A 184 -5.14 11.90 -33.08
N THR A 185 -4.84 13.14 -32.67
CA THR A 185 -4.53 13.49 -31.27
C THR A 185 -5.67 13.11 -30.33
N ILE A 186 -6.91 13.48 -30.65
CA ILE A 186 -8.09 13.21 -29.81
C ILE A 186 -8.27 11.70 -29.60
N ASN A 187 -8.22 10.93 -30.69
CA ASN A 187 -8.34 9.47 -30.61
C ASN A 187 -7.20 8.86 -29.79
N HIS A 188 -5.98 9.38 -29.95
CA HIS A 188 -4.82 8.94 -29.18
C HIS A 188 -4.95 9.27 -27.70
N ASN A 189 -5.57 10.40 -27.37
CA ASN A 189 -5.79 10.85 -25.99
C ASN A 189 -6.75 9.93 -25.23
N LEU A 190 -7.82 9.47 -25.89
CA LEU A 190 -8.74 8.49 -25.31
C LEU A 190 -8.00 7.20 -24.93
N LYS A 191 -7.22 6.66 -25.85
CA LYS A 191 -6.43 5.44 -25.60
C LYS A 191 -5.35 5.65 -24.54
N PHE A 192 -4.70 6.81 -24.56
CA PHE A 192 -3.70 7.16 -23.54
C PHE A 192 -4.31 7.20 -22.13
N ASN A 193 -5.49 7.80 -21.99
CA ASN A 193 -6.20 7.85 -20.71
C ASN A 193 -6.55 6.44 -20.20
N GLU A 194 -7.07 5.59 -21.07
CA GLU A 194 -7.37 4.19 -20.73
C GLU A 194 -6.12 3.43 -20.24
N GLU A 195 -4.99 3.55 -20.94
CA GLU A 195 -3.75 2.88 -20.54
C GLU A 195 -3.11 3.48 -19.27
N MET A 196 -3.33 4.78 -19.01
CA MET A 196 -2.96 5.42 -17.74
C MET A 196 -3.80 4.87 -16.58
N ASP A 197 -5.11 4.72 -16.77
CA ASP A 197 -6.01 4.15 -15.75
C ASP A 197 -5.67 2.68 -15.46
N ASN A 198 -5.39 1.89 -16.49
CA ASN A 198 -4.92 0.51 -16.37
C ASN A 198 -3.61 0.44 -15.57
N SER A 199 -2.64 1.29 -15.93
CA SER A 199 -1.36 1.39 -15.22
C SER A 199 -1.54 1.78 -13.75
N GLU A 200 -2.46 2.71 -13.47
CA GLU A 200 -2.79 3.12 -12.10
C GLU A 200 -3.42 1.98 -11.30
N HIS A 201 -4.36 1.25 -11.88
CA HIS A 201 -5.01 0.12 -11.24
C HIS A 201 -4.00 -0.99 -10.92
N TYR A 202 -3.17 -1.36 -11.89
CA TYR A 202 -2.12 -2.36 -11.74
C TYR A 202 -1.17 -1.99 -10.59
N ALA A 203 -0.70 -0.74 -10.58
CA ALA A 203 0.20 -0.25 -9.54
C ALA A 203 -0.44 -0.29 -8.14
N ARG A 204 -1.69 0.17 -8.01
CA ARG A 204 -2.41 0.16 -6.75
C ARG A 204 -2.54 -1.25 -6.17
N ALA A 205 -2.79 -2.24 -7.02
CA ALA A 205 -2.85 -3.64 -6.58
C ALA A 205 -1.52 -4.11 -5.98
N HIS A 206 -0.40 -3.80 -6.63
CA HIS A 206 0.93 -4.21 -6.14
C HIS A 206 1.40 -3.42 -4.91
N ILE A 207 1.08 -2.14 -4.81
CA ILE A 207 1.34 -1.34 -3.60
C ILE A 207 0.53 -1.89 -2.42
N LYS A 208 -0.76 -2.21 -2.64
CA LYS A 208 -1.59 -2.83 -1.61
C LYS A 208 -1.03 -4.19 -1.18
N ALA A 209 -0.52 -4.99 -2.11
CA ALA A 209 0.13 -6.25 -1.79
C ALA A 209 1.38 -6.05 -0.91
N ALA A 210 2.24 -5.06 -1.22
CA ALA A 210 3.40 -4.74 -0.37
C ALA A 210 2.98 -4.26 1.03
N LEU A 211 1.98 -3.38 1.13
CA LEU A 211 1.44 -2.90 2.40
C LEU A 211 0.86 -4.05 3.24
N ASN A 212 0.12 -4.97 2.63
CA ASN A 212 -0.41 -6.14 3.34
C ASN A 212 0.71 -7.08 3.80
N CYS A 213 1.71 -7.31 2.94
CA CYS A 213 2.89 -8.11 3.27
C CYS A 213 3.65 -7.53 4.47
N SER A 214 3.95 -6.23 4.45
CA SER A 214 4.62 -5.55 5.56
C SER A 214 3.75 -5.55 6.83
N PHE A 215 2.45 -5.32 6.69
CA PHE A 215 1.52 -5.32 7.82
C PHE A 215 1.52 -6.64 8.60
N VAL A 216 1.55 -7.78 7.91
CA VAL A 216 1.62 -9.10 8.56
C VAL A 216 2.89 -9.21 9.41
N ILE A 217 4.04 -8.78 8.88
CA ILE A 217 5.33 -8.79 9.60
C ILE A 217 5.28 -7.87 10.82
N HIS A 218 4.74 -6.65 10.65
CA HIS A 218 4.54 -5.71 11.75
C HIS A 218 3.66 -6.28 12.86
N PHE A 219 2.55 -6.90 12.49
CA PHE A 219 1.60 -7.47 13.44
C PHE A 219 2.23 -8.65 14.21
N GLN A 220 2.89 -9.57 13.49
CA GLN A 220 3.60 -10.69 14.11
C GLN A 220 4.68 -10.21 15.07
N ALA A 221 5.50 -9.24 14.65
CA ALA A 221 6.55 -8.71 15.51
C ALA A 221 6.01 -8.00 16.76
N ALA A 222 4.93 -7.24 16.63
CA ALA A 222 4.28 -6.58 17.76
C ALA A 222 3.72 -7.61 18.77
N MET A 223 3.07 -8.66 18.26
CA MET A 223 2.55 -9.76 19.09
C MET A 223 3.68 -10.49 19.82
N SER A 224 4.74 -10.90 19.11
CA SER A 224 5.89 -11.57 19.72
C SER A 224 6.53 -10.71 20.80
N ILE A 225 6.73 -9.40 20.56
CA ILE A 225 7.24 -8.48 21.58
C ILE A 225 6.34 -8.42 22.82
N ALA A 226 5.01 -8.35 22.63
CA ALA A 226 4.06 -8.29 23.73
C ALA A 226 4.04 -9.58 24.56
N GLU A 227 4.00 -10.73 23.87
CA GLU A 227 4.03 -12.06 24.50
C GLU A 227 5.34 -12.29 25.27
N THR A 228 6.49 -11.96 24.68
CA THR A 228 7.78 -12.08 25.38
C THR A 228 7.82 -11.24 26.64
N LYS A 229 7.37 -9.98 26.59
CA LYS A 229 7.32 -9.11 27.77
C LYS A 229 6.42 -9.69 28.86
N LEU A 230 5.23 -10.14 28.49
CA LEU A 230 4.30 -10.78 29.43
C LEU A 230 4.90 -12.03 30.06
N ASN A 231 5.53 -12.90 29.26
CA ASN A 231 6.17 -14.14 29.73
C ASN A 231 7.32 -13.85 30.71
N ILE A 232 8.13 -12.82 30.42
CA ILE A 232 9.20 -12.36 31.32
C ILE A 232 8.62 -11.85 32.64
N ASP A 233 7.59 -10.99 32.59
CA ASP A 233 6.96 -10.43 33.79
C ASP A 233 6.32 -11.51 34.66
N LEU A 234 5.60 -12.46 34.05
CA LEU A 234 5.00 -13.59 34.76
C LEU A 234 6.07 -14.48 35.42
N CYS A 235 7.16 -14.76 34.69
CA CYS A 235 8.29 -15.54 35.22
C CYS A 235 8.97 -14.83 36.41
N MET A 236 9.09 -13.51 36.38
CA MET A 236 9.67 -12.72 37.47
C MET A 236 8.77 -12.67 38.71
N LYS A 237 7.45 -12.59 38.53
CA LYS A 237 6.48 -12.57 39.63
C LYS A 237 6.33 -13.92 40.33
N SER A 238 6.63 -15.01 39.64
CA SER A 238 6.64 -16.34 40.22
C SER A 238 8.02 -16.63 40.85
N GLU A 239 8.19 -16.35 42.15
CA GLU A 239 9.28 -16.96 42.93
C GLU A 239 9.14 -18.49 42.98
N ASP A 240 7.90 -18.98 42.84
CA ASP A 240 7.53 -20.39 42.77
C ASP A 240 6.72 -20.67 41.51
N ASN A 241 7.12 -21.69 40.75
CA ASN A 241 6.32 -22.44 39.77
C ASN A 241 4.97 -21.78 39.41
N TYR A 242 4.97 -20.75 38.56
CA TYR A 242 3.77 -20.53 37.75
C TYR A 242 3.52 -21.88 37.07
N CYS A 243 2.33 -22.47 37.25
CA CYS A 243 1.95 -23.79 36.75
C CYS A 243 2.23 -23.91 35.24
N MET A 244 3.48 -24.17 34.87
CA MET A 244 3.79 -25.03 33.75
C MET A 244 3.20 -26.35 34.23
N CYS A 245 2.08 -26.75 33.65
CA CYS A 245 1.67 -28.14 33.72
C CYS A 245 2.85 -28.93 33.18
N LYS A 246 3.77 -29.34 34.05
CA LYS A 246 4.81 -30.32 33.71
C LYS A 246 4.04 -31.51 33.14
N GLU A 247 4.46 -32.03 31.99
CA GLU A 247 3.82 -33.22 31.41
C GLU A 247 3.64 -34.28 32.51
N GLY A 248 2.37 -34.66 32.76
CA GLY A 248 1.98 -35.57 33.85
C GLY A 248 1.34 -34.93 35.09
N TYR A 249 1.32 -33.61 35.24
CA TYR A 249 0.55 -32.92 36.28
C TYR A 249 -0.84 -32.54 35.75
N THR A 250 -1.86 -33.30 36.14
CA THR A 250 -3.25 -32.93 35.91
C THR A 250 -3.67 -31.87 36.93
N CYS A 251 -4.17 -30.72 36.45
CA CYS A 251 -4.88 -29.78 37.30
C CYS A 251 -6.20 -30.42 37.71
N ASN A 252 -6.28 -30.95 38.92
CA ASN A 252 -7.50 -31.61 39.39
C ASN A 252 -8.61 -30.58 39.69
N ASN A 253 -8.22 -29.33 39.94
CA ASN A 253 -9.13 -28.23 40.25
C ASN A 253 -8.98 -27.13 39.18
N LEU A 254 -9.82 -27.18 38.14
CA LEU A 254 -9.84 -26.19 37.07
C LEU A 254 -10.99 -25.20 37.30
N GLN A 255 -10.69 -23.92 37.40
CA GLN A 255 -11.70 -22.87 37.31
C GLN A 255 -11.58 -22.16 35.96
N ARG A 256 -12.70 -22.11 35.25
CA ARG A 256 -12.85 -21.31 34.03
C ARG A 256 -13.22 -19.89 34.43
N VAL A 257 -12.45 -18.94 33.93
CA VAL A 257 -12.68 -17.51 34.13
C VAL A 257 -13.20 -16.93 32.82
N PRO A 258 -14.46 -16.50 32.77
CA PRO A 258 -15.01 -15.86 31.58
C PRO A 258 -14.40 -14.47 31.39
N LEU A 259 -14.29 -14.05 30.13
CA LEU A 259 -13.76 -12.73 29.77
C LEU A 259 -14.56 -11.57 30.39
N SER A 260 -15.84 -11.77 30.73
CA SER A 260 -16.68 -10.79 31.43
C SER A 260 -16.14 -10.39 32.80
N ASP A 261 -15.39 -11.27 33.44
CA ASP A 261 -14.89 -11.08 34.81
C ASP A 261 -13.54 -10.34 34.81
N LEU A 262 -12.97 -10.08 33.64
CA LEU A 262 -11.74 -9.32 33.45
C LEU A 262 -12.05 -7.83 33.25
N ASN A 263 -11.71 -7.00 34.24
CA ASN A 263 -11.74 -5.55 34.11
C ASN A 263 -10.40 -5.05 33.55
N SER A 264 -10.43 -4.27 32.47
CA SER A 264 -9.24 -3.69 31.82
C SER A 264 -8.50 -2.67 32.69
N GLU A 265 -9.16 -2.10 33.70
CA GLU A 265 -8.57 -1.14 34.64
C GLU A 265 -7.92 -1.83 35.85
N ASN A 266 -8.35 -3.05 36.19
CA ASN A 266 -7.82 -3.80 37.33
C ASN A 266 -8.00 -5.30 37.11
N ILE A 267 -6.94 -6.00 36.67
CA ILE A 267 -6.93 -7.46 36.44
C ILE A 267 -6.76 -8.18 37.79
N ALA A 268 -7.72 -7.96 38.68
CA ALA A 268 -7.80 -8.63 39.96
C ALA A 268 -9.13 -9.39 40.03
N ILE A 269 -9.08 -10.68 39.77
CA ILE A 269 -10.23 -11.58 39.92
C ILE A 269 -10.09 -12.31 41.24
N ALA A 270 -11.20 -12.44 41.98
CA ALA A 270 -11.22 -13.25 43.19
C ALA A 270 -10.88 -14.70 42.82
N ASN A 271 -9.82 -15.25 43.42
CA ASN A 271 -9.42 -16.64 43.23
C ASN A 271 -10.07 -17.52 44.32
N PRO A 272 -11.23 -18.17 44.08
CA PRO A 272 -11.85 -19.08 45.04
C PRO A 272 -11.01 -20.35 45.27
N LEU A 273 -10.02 -20.62 44.43
CA LEU A 273 -9.06 -21.71 44.57
C LEU A 273 -7.79 -21.29 45.33
N TYR A 274 -7.80 -20.12 45.97
CA TYR A 274 -6.71 -19.67 46.82
C TYR A 274 -6.59 -20.58 48.06
N GLY A 275 -5.41 -21.18 48.24
CA GLY A 275 -5.11 -22.10 49.35
C GLY A 275 -5.35 -23.59 49.06
N THR A 276 -5.80 -23.95 47.85
CA THR A 276 -5.93 -25.36 47.42
C THR A 276 -4.81 -25.77 46.48
N SER A 277 -4.32 -27.02 46.63
CA SER A 277 -3.24 -27.58 45.81
C SER A 277 -3.74 -28.06 44.44
N ASN A 278 -2.87 -28.05 43.42
CA ASN A 278 -3.14 -28.50 42.05
C ASN A 278 -4.32 -27.78 41.37
N THR A 279 -4.36 -26.46 41.52
CA THR A 279 -5.40 -25.58 40.98
C THR A 279 -4.90 -24.81 39.77
N CYS A 280 -5.79 -24.64 38.79
CA CYS A 280 -5.50 -23.92 37.55
C CYS A 280 -6.66 -22.99 37.20
N LEU A 281 -6.32 -21.75 36.84
CA LEU A 281 -7.27 -20.79 36.28
C LEU A 281 -7.12 -20.79 34.76
N MET A 282 -8.20 -21.10 34.06
CA MET A 282 -8.23 -21.12 32.60
C MET A 282 -9.11 -19.98 32.11
N LEU A 283 -8.51 -19.04 31.38
CA LEU A 283 -9.26 -17.99 30.70
C LEU A 283 -10.03 -18.63 29.54
N THR A 284 -11.35 -18.55 29.58
CA THR A 284 -12.20 -19.06 28.49
C THR A 284 -12.61 -17.93 27.58
N ALA A 285 -12.11 -17.96 26.36
CA ALA A 285 -12.58 -17.11 25.29
C ALA A 285 -13.70 -17.83 24.52
N SER A 286 -14.96 -17.69 24.95
CA SER A 286 -16.08 -17.88 24.02
C SER A 286 -17.39 -17.33 24.56
N SER A 287 -18.15 -16.72 23.66
CA SER A 287 -19.59 -16.45 23.74
C SER A 287 -20.38 -17.76 23.62
N GLU A 288 -20.23 -18.67 24.58
CA GLU A 288 -21.04 -19.89 24.64
C GLU A 288 -22.03 -19.73 25.79
N GLY A 289 -23.31 -19.61 25.40
CA GLY A 289 -24.42 -19.68 26.32
C GLY A 289 -24.40 -21.00 27.08
N GLU A 290 -25.00 -20.95 28.26
CA GLU A 290 -25.32 -22.10 29.09
C GLU A 290 -25.98 -23.20 28.24
N ASP A 291 -25.24 -24.27 27.94
CA ASP A 291 -25.83 -25.57 27.64
C ASP A 291 -25.43 -26.53 28.75
N ASN A 292 -26.46 -26.92 29.50
CA ASN A 292 -26.43 -27.99 30.49
C ASN A 292 -25.86 -29.27 29.85
N LEU A 293 -24.78 -29.79 30.41
CA LEU A 293 -24.45 -31.21 30.28
C LEU A 293 -24.39 -31.80 31.67
N GLU A 294 -25.50 -32.44 32.01
CA GLU A 294 -25.70 -33.36 33.11
C GLU A 294 -24.56 -34.40 33.22
N ASP A 295 -24.34 -34.79 34.47
CA ASP A 295 -23.82 -36.07 34.92
C ASP A 295 -23.80 -37.17 33.85
N ASP A 296 -22.61 -37.71 33.56
CA ASP A 296 -22.53 -39.15 33.42
C ASP A 296 -21.15 -39.67 33.85
N ALA A 297 -21.20 -40.46 34.91
CA ALA A 297 -20.08 -41.17 35.49
C ALA A 297 -19.63 -42.31 34.56
N ILE A 298 -18.33 -42.34 34.22
CA ILE A 298 -17.70 -43.55 33.69
C ILE A 298 -16.61 -44.00 34.66
N ARG A 299 -16.97 -45.00 35.47
CA ARG A 299 -16.06 -45.86 36.24
C ARG A 299 -15.21 -46.76 35.30
N PRO A 300 -14.05 -47.25 35.77
CA PRO A 300 -13.07 -47.96 34.96
C PRO A 300 -13.48 -49.41 34.71
N GLN A 301 -13.21 -49.94 33.52
CA GLN A 301 -13.17 -51.37 33.26
C GLN A 301 -11.72 -51.82 33.05
N ALA A 302 -11.36 -52.88 33.79
CA ALA A 302 -10.09 -53.58 33.75
C ALA A 302 -10.15 -54.80 32.83
N ALA A 303 -8.93 -55.24 32.47
CA ALA A 303 -8.48 -56.59 32.08
C ALA A 303 -8.69 -57.02 30.60
N PRO A 304 -7.92 -58.02 30.08
CA PRO A 304 -6.92 -58.85 30.76
C PRO A 304 -5.54 -58.97 30.08
N ILE A 305 -4.69 -59.65 30.84
CA ILE A 305 -3.38 -60.22 30.56
C ILE A 305 -3.47 -61.28 29.46
N ASP A 306 -2.50 -61.28 28.55
CA ASP A 306 -1.83 -62.47 28.00
C ASP A 306 -0.31 -62.23 28.06
#